data_AF-C7RBR2-F1
#
_entry.id   AF-C7RBR2-F1
#
_cell.length_a   1.000
_cell.length_b   1.000
_cell.length_c   1.000
_cell.angle_alpha   90.00
_cell.angle_beta   90.00
_cell.angle_gamma   90.00
#
_symmetry.space_group_name_H-M   'P 1'
#
loop_
_entity.id
_entity.type
_entity.pdbx_description
1 polymer ?
#
loop_
_entity_poly.entity_id
_entity_poly.type
_entity_poly.pdbx_seq_one_letter_code
_entity_poly.pdbx_strand_id
1 'polypeptide(L)'
;MNFAKLFFTVTFAVISIQAHGVEVGSGAEIYNDNCARCHNPRPIQEFTGADWSVIVPHMREKGHLTGEEARVLEKYIQDMLEPSESASQKSESALDELPDGRTLVSRFGCMGCHSFDGSGGSIGPALDNIVAQRGKDFVKAKLKNPQFNNPASAMPRISLSEEQIESIIEYLEK
;
A
#
# COMPACT_ATOMS: atom_id res chain seq x y z
N MET A 1 14.76 22.84 73.60
CA MET A 1 15.34 21.54 73.24
C MET A 1 14.62 21.00 72.01
N ASN A 2 15.37 20.45 71.07
CA ASN A 2 15.09 20.36 69.62
C ASN A 2 13.79 19.64 69.19
N PHE A 3 13.01 20.29 68.31
CA PHE A 3 12.01 19.63 67.46
C PHE A 3 12.67 19.16 66.17
N ALA A 4 12.87 17.86 66.00
CA ALA A 4 13.32 17.28 64.75
C ALA A 4 12.16 17.21 63.76
N LYS A 5 12.22 18.02 62.68
CA LYS A 5 11.28 17.92 61.55
C LYS A 5 11.73 16.76 60.65
N LEU A 6 10.94 15.69 60.62
CA LEU A 6 11.13 14.57 59.70
C LEU A 6 10.51 14.95 58.34
N PHE A 7 11.35 15.32 57.36
CA PHE A 7 10.92 15.53 55.99
C PHE A 7 10.92 14.19 55.25
N PHE A 8 9.73 13.69 54.90
CA PHE A 8 9.58 12.51 54.06
C PHE A 8 9.46 12.97 52.61
N THR A 9 10.56 12.94 51.86
CA THR A 9 10.57 13.21 50.42
C THR A 9 10.01 12.00 49.69
N VAL A 10 8.79 12.12 49.15
CA VAL A 10 8.21 11.10 48.26
C VAL A 10 8.79 11.32 46.87
N THR A 11 9.70 10.44 46.46
CA THR A 11 10.27 10.44 45.11
C THR A 11 9.28 9.79 44.16
N PHE A 12 8.56 10.58 43.37
CA PHE A 12 7.76 10.06 42.26
C PHE A 12 8.71 9.64 41.13
N ALA A 13 8.91 8.33 40.97
CA ALA A 13 9.53 7.80 39.76
C ALA A 13 8.54 7.95 38.60
N VAL A 14 8.85 8.86 37.66
CA VAL A 14 8.07 9.02 36.43
C VAL A 14 8.47 7.88 35.50
N ILE A 15 7.69 6.79 35.50
CA ILE A 15 7.85 5.72 34.53
C ILE A 15 7.19 6.22 33.24
N SER A 16 8.00 6.70 32.30
CA SER A 16 7.54 7.04 30.96
C SER A 16 7.14 5.75 30.24
N ILE A 17 5.83 5.47 30.19
CA ILE A 17 5.27 4.45 29.30
C ILE A 17 5.44 4.98 27.88
N GLN A 18 6.40 4.42 27.14
CA GLN A 18 6.48 4.66 25.70
C GLN A 18 5.26 4.00 25.06
N ALA A 19 4.35 4.82 24.52
CA ALA A 19 3.36 4.34 23.56
C ALA A 19 4.14 3.84 22.34
N HIS A 20 4.23 2.52 22.20
CA HIS A 20 4.76 1.91 21.00
C HIS A 20 3.70 2.18 19.93
N GLY A 21 3.97 3.16 19.05
CA GLY A 21 3.18 3.33 17.85
C GLY A 21 3.25 2.01 17.09
N VAL A 22 2.11 1.33 16.94
CA VAL A 22 2.00 0.23 16.00
C VAL A 22 2.26 0.84 14.63
N GLU A 23 3.35 0.43 13.96
CA GLU A 23 3.53 0.80 12.56
C GLU A 23 2.34 0.25 11.79
N VAL A 24 1.51 1.14 11.27
CA VAL A 24 0.36 0.77 10.44
C VAL A 24 0.92 0.48 9.04
N GLY A 25 0.78 -0.78 8.60
CA GLY A 25 1.28 -1.22 7.29
C GLY A 25 0.70 -0.43 6.12
N SER A 26 1.28 -0.60 4.93
CA SER A 26 0.76 0.09 3.73
C SER A 26 -0.66 -0.38 3.38
N GLY A 27 -1.47 0.44 2.72
CA GLY A 27 -2.83 0.04 2.34
C GLY A 27 -2.88 -1.21 1.44
N ALA A 28 -1.88 -1.39 0.57
CA ALA A 28 -1.75 -2.58 -0.28
C ALA A 28 -1.38 -3.84 0.53
N GLU A 29 -0.53 -3.70 1.54
CA GLU A 29 -0.17 -4.77 2.48
C GLU A 29 -1.36 -5.14 3.38
N ILE A 30 -2.06 -4.15 3.95
CA ILE A 30 -3.28 -4.37 4.73
C ILE A 30 -4.32 -5.13 3.89
N TYR A 31 -4.48 -4.77 2.61
CA TYR A 31 -5.38 -5.48 1.68
C TYR A 31 -4.95 -6.94 1.46
N ASN A 32 -3.67 -7.17 1.19
CA ASN A 32 -3.11 -8.50 0.96
C ASN A 32 -3.27 -9.42 2.19
N ASP A 33 -2.91 -8.93 3.37
CA ASP A 33 -2.80 -9.74 4.58
C ASP A 33 -4.17 -10.05 5.21
N ASN A 34 -5.17 -9.21 4.95
CA ASN A 34 -6.45 -9.30 5.65
C ASN A 34 -7.63 -9.63 4.73
N CYS A 35 -7.65 -9.12 3.50
CA CYS A 35 -8.80 -9.25 2.62
C CYS A 35 -8.63 -10.42 1.64
N ALA A 36 -7.46 -10.52 1.00
CA ALA A 36 -7.18 -11.53 -0.01
C ALA A 36 -6.97 -12.95 0.55
N ARG A 37 -6.86 -13.11 1.87
CA ARG A 37 -6.61 -14.40 2.53
C ARG A 37 -7.79 -15.37 2.48
N CYS A 38 -9.04 -14.86 2.47
CA CYS A 38 -10.24 -15.70 2.65
C CYS A 38 -11.03 -15.90 1.35
N HIS A 39 -10.96 -14.96 0.40
CA HIS A 39 -11.52 -15.11 -0.93
C HIS A 39 -10.51 -14.64 -1.97
N ASN A 40 -10.58 -15.16 -3.20
CA ASN A 40 -9.71 -14.71 -4.27
C ASN A 40 -9.86 -13.18 -4.44
N PRO A 41 -8.77 -12.40 -4.33
CA PRO A 41 -8.87 -10.96 -4.46
C PRO A 41 -9.44 -10.61 -5.83
N ARG A 42 -10.47 -9.78 -5.83
CA ARG A 42 -11.03 -9.20 -7.05
C ARG A 42 -10.32 -7.87 -7.32
N PRO A 43 -10.29 -7.37 -8.56
CA PRO A 43 -9.79 -6.03 -8.83
C PRO A 43 -10.54 -5.00 -7.97
N ILE A 44 -9.80 -4.05 -7.38
CA ILE A 44 -10.38 -2.99 -6.55
C ILE A 44 -11.47 -2.21 -7.31
N GLN A 45 -11.30 -2.08 -8.63
CA GLN A 45 -12.22 -1.38 -9.54
C GLN A 45 -13.54 -2.12 -9.82
N GLU A 46 -13.80 -3.30 -9.25
CA GLU A 46 -15.11 -3.96 -9.38
C GLU A 46 -16.20 -3.26 -8.57
N PHE A 47 -15.81 -2.49 -7.56
CA PHE A 47 -16.71 -1.72 -6.70
C PHE A 47 -16.37 -0.23 -6.79
N THR A 48 -17.36 0.63 -6.61
CA THR A 48 -17.17 2.08 -6.57
C THR A 48 -16.60 2.52 -5.21
N GLY A 49 -16.10 3.76 -5.13
CA GLY A 49 -15.65 4.31 -3.83
C GLY A 49 -16.76 4.31 -2.77
N ALA A 50 -18.01 4.53 -3.18
CA ALA A 50 -19.18 4.49 -2.30
C ALA A 50 -19.52 3.06 -1.83
N ASP A 51 -19.30 2.05 -2.68
CA ASP A 51 -19.45 0.66 -2.26
C ASP A 51 -18.37 0.30 -1.23
N TRP A 52 -17.11 0.70 -1.48
CA TRP A 52 -16.00 0.44 -0.57
C TRP A 52 -16.13 1.14 0.79
N SER A 53 -16.74 2.32 0.84
CA SER A 53 -17.03 3.00 2.12
C SER A 53 -18.08 2.28 2.97
N VAL A 54 -18.77 1.28 2.40
CA VAL A 54 -19.65 0.35 3.13
C VAL A 54 -18.95 -0.99 3.36
N ILE A 55 -18.26 -1.52 2.36
CA ILE A 55 -17.60 -2.83 2.42
C ILE A 55 -16.47 -2.82 3.46
N VAL A 56 -15.59 -1.82 3.46
CA VAL A 56 -14.42 -1.78 4.37
C VAL A 56 -14.85 -1.78 5.84
N PRO A 57 -15.78 -0.92 6.31
CA PRO A 57 -16.25 -0.99 7.69
C PRO A 57 -16.91 -2.32 8.08
N HIS A 58 -17.63 -2.96 7.14
CA HIS A 58 -18.23 -4.28 7.42
C HIS A 58 -17.17 -5.39 7.48
N MET A 59 -16.19 -5.34 6.58
CA MET A 59 -15.13 -6.34 6.50
C MET A 59 -14.05 -6.15 7.55
N ARG A 60 -13.88 -4.97 8.14
CA ARG A 60 -12.86 -4.74 9.18
C ARG A 60 -12.97 -5.73 10.34
N GLU A 61 -14.20 -6.04 10.79
CA GLU A 61 -14.43 -6.96 11.90
C GLU A 61 -14.07 -8.40 11.50
N LYS A 62 -14.31 -8.78 10.23
CA LYS A 62 -13.95 -10.10 9.69
C LYS A 62 -12.46 -10.23 9.40
N GLY A 63 -11.82 -9.14 8.98
CA GLY A 63 -10.39 -9.03 8.76
C GLY A 63 -9.59 -8.87 10.06
N HIS A 64 -10.26 -8.47 11.15
CA HIS A 64 -9.66 -8.04 12.42
C HIS A 64 -8.80 -6.77 12.29
N LEU A 65 -9.20 -5.85 11.41
CA LEU A 65 -8.54 -4.56 11.27
C LEU A 65 -8.94 -3.63 12.41
N THR A 66 -7.96 -2.89 12.93
CA THR A 66 -8.18 -1.72 13.75
C THR A 66 -8.89 -0.62 12.97
N GLY A 67 -9.47 0.36 13.69
CA GLY A 67 -10.07 1.51 13.06
C GLY A 67 -9.08 2.40 12.30
N GLU A 68 -7.78 2.30 12.57
CA GLU A 68 -6.72 3.02 11.83
C GLU A 68 -6.38 2.30 10.53
N GLU A 69 -6.13 0.98 10.59
CA GLU A 69 -5.86 0.17 9.39
C GLU A 69 -7.01 0.23 8.39
N ALA A 70 -8.25 0.22 8.86
CA ALA A 70 -9.42 0.38 7.99
C ALA A 70 -9.41 1.73 7.25
N ARG A 71 -8.99 2.81 7.90
CA ARG A 71 -8.90 4.15 7.27
C ARG A 71 -7.74 4.23 6.28
N VAL A 72 -6.59 3.64 6.60
CA VAL A 72 -5.44 3.54 5.67
C VAL A 72 -5.82 2.72 4.43
N LEU A 73 -6.51 1.59 4.63
CA LEU A 73 -7.00 0.75 3.55
C LEU A 73 -8.02 1.47 2.66
N GLU A 74 -9.00 2.16 3.26
CA GLU A 74 -10.01 2.91 2.51
C GLU A 74 -9.37 4.01 1.67
N LYS A 75 -8.40 4.75 2.23
CA LYS A 75 -7.63 5.74 1.48
C LYS A 75 -6.88 5.12 0.30
N TYR A 76 -6.21 3.99 0.51
CA TYR A 76 -5.50 3.29 -0.57
C TYR A 76 -6.45 2.87 -1.69
N ILE A 77 -7.62 2.29 -1.34
CA ILE A 77 -8.64 1.93 -2.31
C ILE A 77 -9.09 3.17 -3.09
N GLN A 78 -9.38 4.28 -2.41
CA GLN A 78 -9.77 5.55 -3.07
C GLN A 78 -8.69 6.02 -4.04
N ASP A 79 -7.43 6.09 -3.60
CA ASP A 79 -6.30 6.52 -4.43
C ASP A 79 -6.13 5.62 -5.70
N MET A 80 -6.54 4.34 -5.63
CA MET A 80 -6.53 3.39 -6.77
C MET A 80 -7.77 3.45 -7.67
N LEU A 81 -8.85 4.13 -7.24
CA LEU A 81 -10.08 4.33 -7.99
C LEU A 81 -10.14 5.69 -8.69
N GLU A 82 -9.47 6.70 -8.15
CA GLU A 82 -9.49 8.06 -8.71
C GLU A 82 -8.90 8.06 -10.14
N PRO A 83 -9.67 8.51 -11.15
CA PRO A 83 -9.14 8.78 -12.48
C PRO A 83 -8.07 9.88 -12.42
N SER A 84 -7.13 9.84 -13.35
CA SER A 84 -5.95 10.73 -13.47
C SER A 84 -6.22 12.24 -13.45
N GLU A 85 -7.46 12.69 -13.53
CA GLU A 85 -7.86 14.11 -13.46
C GLU A 85 -7.49 14.76 -12.12
N SER A 86 -7.51 14.00 -11.02
CA SER A 86 -7.08 14.46 -9.68
C SER A 86 -5.55 14.40 -9.50
N ALA A 87 -4.89 13.47 -10.19
CA ALA A 87 -3.42 13.36 -10.20
C ALA A 87 -2.77 14.54 -10.95
N SER A 88 -3.45 15.11 -11.95
CA SER A 88 -3.02 16.33 -12.65
C SER A 88 -3.10 17.60 -11.81
N GLN A 89 -3.68 17.58 -10.60
CA GLN A 89 -3.78 18.78 -9.75
C GLN A 89 -3.00 18.70 -8.45
N LYS A 90 -2.22 17.63 -8.22
CA LYS A 90 -1.35 17.49 -7.02
C LYS A 90 0.15 17.39 -7.33
N SER A 91 0.53 17.42 -8.61
CA SER A 91 1.93 17.43 -9.07
C SER A 91 2.46 18.81 -9.43
N GLU A 92 1.67 19.87 -9.31
CA GLU A 92 2.06 21.20 -9.81
C GLU A 92 2.81 22.07 -8.78
N SER A 93 3.61 21.49 -7.86
CA SER A 93 4.38 22.35 -6.94
C SER A 93 5.70 21.80 -6.35
N ALA A 94 6.46 21.01 -7.11
CA ALA A 94 7.91 20.92 -6.90
C ALA A 94 8.60 20.31 -8.12
N LEU A 95 9.03 21.15 -9.08
CA LEU A 95 10.04 20.88 -10.11
C LEU A 95 10.10 19.40 -10.59
N ASP A 96 9.19 19.04 -11.50
CA ASP A 96 8.90 17.66 -11.94
C ASP A 96 10.11 16.92 -12.52
N GLU A 97 10.89 16.27 -11.66
CA GLU A 97 11.70 15.13 -12.04
C GLU A 97 10.82 13.87 -11.96
N LEU A 98 10.76 13.10 -13.06
CA LEU A 98 10.07 11.82 -13.10
C LEU A 98 10.59 10.94 -11.93
N PRO A 99 9.73 10.51 -10.98
CA PRO A 99 10.19 9.64 -9.91
C PRO A 99 10.77 8.35 -10.47
N ASP A 100 11.87 7.87 -9.89
CA ASP A 100 12.47 6.61 -10.30
C ASP A 100 11.53 5.41 -10.06
N GLY A 101 11.79 4.30 -10.76
CA GLY A 101 10.95 3.11 -10.71
C GLY A 101 10.84 2.47 -9.33
N ARG A 102 11.85 2.58 -8.45
CA ARG A 102 11.77 2.09 -7.06
C ARG A 102 10.74 2.93 -6.29
N THR A 103 10.81 4.24 -6.44
CA THR A 103 9.86 5.18 -5.84
C THR A 103 8.44 4.91 -6.33
N LEU A 104 8.24 4.65 -7.62
CA LEU A 104 6.93 4.31 -8.18
C LEU A 104 6.42 2.96 -7.67
N VAL A 105 7.25 1.92 -7.63
CA VAL A 105 6.91 0.59 -7.08
C VAL A 105 6.41 0.68 -5.63
N SER A 106 7.07 1.50 -4.82
CA SER A 106 6.66 1.76 -3.43
C SER A 106 5.35 2.56 -3.39
N ARG A 107 5.26 3.66 -4.14
CA ARG A 107 4.11 4.57 -4.16
C ARG A 107 2.81 3.87 -4.57
N PHE A 108 2.87 3.00 -5.59
CA PHE A 108 1.71 2.24 -6.07
C PHE A 108 1.49 0.93 -5.31
N GLY A 109 2.27 0.67 -4.25
CA GLY A 109 2.06 -0.47 -3.35
C GLY A 109 2.29 -1.83 -4.03
N CYS A 110 3.14 -1.91 -5.05
CA CYS A 110 3.36 -3.16 -5.79
C CYS A 110 3.82 -4.30 -4.88
N MET A 111 4.66 -3.98 -3.89
CA MET A 111 5.16 -4.93 -2.88
C MET A 111 4.06 -5.50 -1.99
N GLY A 112 2.88 -4.86 -1.91
CA GLY A 112 1.76 -5.39 -1.13
C GLY A 112 1.24 -6.70 -1.70
N CYS A 113 1.27 -6.87 -3.03
CA CYS A 113 0.82 -8.11 -3.68
C CYS A 113 1.96 -8.95 -4.25
N HIS A 114 3.05 -8.32 -4.68
CA HIS A 114 4.18 -8.97 -5.34
C HIS A 114 5.41 -9.03 -4.42
N SER A 115 6.25 -10.05 -4.62
CA SER A 115 7.54 -10.13 -3.97
C SER A 115 8.68 -9.57 -4.82
N PHE A 116 9.68 -9.01 -4.15
CA PHE A 116 10.97 -8.55 -4.66
C PHE A 116 12.07 -9.08 -3.73
N ASP A 117 13.08 -9.73 -4.27
CA ASP A 117 14.18 -10.36 -3.53
C ASP A 117 13.69 -11.23 -2.36
N GLY A 118 12.57 -11.95 -2.57
CA GLY A 118 11.94 -12.81 -1.56
C GLY A 118 11.16 -12.08 -0.46
N SER A 119 10.99 -10.76 -0.54
CA SER A 119 10.20 -9.94 0.41
C SER A 119 8.99 -9.30 -0.26
N GLY A 120 7.86 -9.18 0.46
CA GLY A 120 6.62 -8.58 -0.04
C GLY A 120 5.45 -9.56 -0.08
N GLY A 121 4.48 -9.29 -0.95
CA GLY A 121 3.24 -10.05 -1.08
C GLY A 121 3.38 -11.37 -1.83
N SER A 122 2.35 -12.21 -1.71
CA SER A 122 2.30 -13.56 -2.33
C SER A 122 1.10 -13.78 -3.26
N ILE A 123 0.24 -12.77 -3.45
CA ILE A 123 -0.89 -12.84 -4.38
C ILE A 123 -0.41 -12.82 -5.84
N GLY A 124 0.52 -11.91 -6.13
CA GLY A 124 1.15 -11.77 -7.42
C GLY A 124 2.42 -12.63 -7.51
N PRO A 125 2.88 -12.97 -8.73
CA PRO A 125 4.19 -13.60 -8.91
C PRO A 125 5.31 -12.68 -8.44
N ALA A 126 6.46 -13.27 -8.07
CA ALA A 126 7.69 -12.52 -7.88
C ALA A 126 8.02 -11.68 -9.11
N LEU A 127 8.46 -10.44 -8.90
CA LEU A 127 8.81 -9.52 -9.99
C LEU A 127 10.31 -9.52 -10.30
N ASP A 128 11.10 -10.28 -9.55
CA ASP A 128 12.51 -10.52 -9.80
C ASP A 128 12.73 -11.10 -11.20
N ASN A 129 13.59 -10.47 -12.01
CA ASN A 129 13.89 -10.88 -13.38
C ASN A 129 12.67 -11.01 -14.32
N ILE A 130 11.53 -10.40 -13.99
CA ILE A 130 10.28 -10.61 -14.75
C ILE A 130 10.40 -10.13 -16.21
N VAL A 131 11.17 -9.06 -16.44
CA VAL A 131 11.40 -8.52 -17.79
C VAL A 131 12.23 -9.50 -18.62
N ALA A 132 13.25 -10.13 -18.05
CA ALA A 132 14.03 -11.16 -18.73
C ALA A 132 13.20 -12.42 -19.05
N GLN A 133 12.28 -12.80 -18.15
CA GLN A 133 11.46 -14.01 -18.32
C GLN A 133 10.30 -13.83 -19.30
N ARG A 134 9.69 -12.64 -19.36
CA ARG A 134 8.44 -12.41 -20.11
C ARG A 134 8.57 -11.42 -21.26
N GLY A 135 9.66 -10.66 -21.29
CA GLY A 135 9.89 -9.59 -22.25
C GLY A 135 9.26 -8.26 -21.83
N LYS A 136 9.93 -7.16 -22.21
CA LYS A 136 9.51 -5.78 -21.92
C LYS A 136 8.09 -5.47 -22.40
N ASP A 137 7.74 -5.87 -23.61
CA ASP A 137 6.41 -5.61 -24.19
C ASP A 137 5.29 -6.27 -23.39
N PHE A 138 5.52 -7.48 -22.87
CA PHE A 138 4.56 -8.16 -22.02
C PHE A 138 4.34 -7.42 -20.70
N VAL A 139 5.44 -7.01 -20.03
CA VAL A 139 5.37 -6.26 -18.76
C VAL A 139 4.67 -4.92 -18.98
N LYS A 140 5.01 -4.19 -20.06
CA LYS A 140 4.33 -2.96 -20.46
C LYS A 140 2.83 -3.17 -20.69
N ALA A 141 2.44 -4.18 -21.46
CA ALA A 141 1.03 -4.52 -21.69
C ALA A 141 0.30 -4.86 -20.39
N LYS A 142 0.96 -5.57 -19.46
CA LYS A 142 0.39 -5.93 -18.17
C LYS A 142 0.17 -4.71 -17.27
N LEU A 143 1.11 -3.75 -17.24
CA LEU A 143 0.95 -2.50 -16.49
C LEU A 143 -0.16 -1.61 -17.06
N LYS A 144 -0.30 -1.53 -18.39
CA LYS A 144 -1.36 -0.77 -19.05
C LYS A 144 -2.75 -1.37 -18.88
N ASN A 145 -2.85 -2.69 -19.01
CA ASN A 145 -4.12 -3.41 -18.91
C ASN A 145 -3.92 -4.75 -18.18
N PRO A 146 -3.96 -4.78 -16.85
CA PRO A 146 -3.72 -5.98 -16.07
C PRO A 146 -4.63 -7.18 -16.41
N GLN A 147 -5.78 -6.96 -17.04
CA GLN A 147 -6.72 -8.02 -17.43
C GLN A 147 -6.52 -8.53 -18.87
N PHE A 148 -5.59 -7.96 -19.67
CA PHE A 148 -5.49 -8.22 -21.11
C PHE A 148 -5.35 -9.71 -21.48
N ASN A 149 -4.61 -10.47 -20.68
CA ASN A 149 -4.36 -11.90 -20.92
C ASN A 149 -5.09 -12.82 -19.93
N ASN A 150 -5.81 -12.26 -18.96
CA ASN A 150 -6.63 -12.99 -18.01
C ASN A 150 -7.70 -12.03 -17.45
N PRO A 151 -8.97 -12.12 -17.92
CA PRO A 151 -10.06 -11.29 -17.43
C PRO A 151 -10.32 -11.42 -15.91
N ALA A 152 -9.94 -12.55 -15.30
CA ALA A 152 -10.08 -12.80 -13.87
C ALA A 152 -8.85 -12.37 -13.04
N SER A 153 -7.88 -11.68 -13.65
CA SER A 153 -6.68 -11.19 -12.95
C SER A 153 -7.04 -10.25 -11.80
N ALA A 154 -6.56 -10.56 -10.60
CA ALA A 154 -6.72 -9.73 -9.39
C ALA A 154 -5.92 -8.42 -9.42
N MET A 155 -4.87 -8.36 -10.24
CA MET A 155 -4.00 -7.18 -10.36
C MET A 155 -4.86 -5.95 -10.72
N PRO A 156 -4.90 -4.91 -9.87
CA PRO A 156 -5.77 -3.76 -10.07
C PRO A 156 -5.29 -2.92 -11.25
N ARG A 157 -6.21 -2.19 -11.89
CA ARG A 157 -5.82 -1.18 -12.87
C ARG A 157 -5.10 -0.05 -12.13
N ILE A 158 -3.92 0.32 -12.60
CA ILE A 158 -3.11 1.36 -11.99
C ILE A 158 -3.02 2.52 -12.99
N SER A 159 -3.32 3.73 -12.53
CA SER A 159 -3.23 4.94 -13.34
C SER A 159 -1.76 5.38 -13.46
N LEU A 160 -1.03 4.78 -14.40
CA LEU A 160 0.37 5.09 -14.69
C LEU A 160 0.49 5.86 -16.02
N SER A 161 1.35 6.88 -16.08
CA SER A 161 1.77 7.49 -17.35
C SER A 161 2.73 6.58 -18.12
N GLU A 162 2.94 6.84 -19.41
CA GLU A 162 3.90 6.06 -20.20
C GLU A 162 5.32 6.17 -19.62
N GLU A 163 5.73 7.35 -19.18
CA GLU A 163 7.04 7.61 -18.58
C GLU A 163 7.21 6.83 -17.26
N GLN A 164 6.16 6.80 -16.43
CA GLN A 164 6.15 6.01 -15.19
C GLN A 164 6.24 4.52 -15.47
N ILE A 165 5.55 4.02 -16.50
CA ILE A 165 5.63 2.61 -16.92
C ILE A 165 7.06 2.26 -17.33
N GLU A 166 7.70 3.10 -18.15
CA GLU A 166 9.08 2.86 -18.57
C GLU A 166 10.05 2.87 -17.39
N SER A 167 9.90 3.82 -16.45
CA SER A 167 10.74 3.88 -15.25
C SER A 167 10.57 2.65 -14.35
N ILE A 168 9.34 2.14 -14.19
CA ILE A 168 9.08 0.88 -13.48
C ILE A 168 9.74 -0.29 -14.22
N ILE A 169 9.62 -0.38 -15.54
CA ILE A 169 10.23 -1.46 -16.32
C ILE A 169 11.76 -1.44 -16.16
N GLU A 170 12.39 -0.27 -16.25
CA GLU A 170 13.84 -0.12 -16.03
C GLU A 170 14.25 -0.61 -14.62
N TYR A 171 13.43 -0.33 -13.61
CA TYR A 171 13.66 -0.86 -12.27
C TYR A 171 13.56 -2.39 -12.20
N LEU A 172 12.67 -2.99 -13.00
CA LEU A 172 12.42 -4.44 -13.08
C LEU A 172 13.37 -5.20 -14.02
N GLU A 173 14.23 -4.51 -14.77
CA GLU A 173 15.24 -5.11 -15.66
C GLU A 173 16.49 -5.63 -14.94
N LYS A 174 16.52 -5.54 -13.60
CA LYS A 174 17.63 -5.92 -12.74
C LYS A 174 17.72 -7.42 -12.48
#